data_AF-A0A3D4YNI0-F1
#
_entry.id   AF-A0A3D4YNI0-F1
#
_cell.length_a   1.000
_cell.length_b   1.000
_cell.length_c   1.000
_cell.angle_alpha   90.00
_cell.angle_beta   90.00
_cell.angle_gamma   90.00
#
_symmetry.space_group_name_H-M   'P 1'
#
loop_
_entity.id
_entity.type
_entity.pdbx_description
1 polymer ?
#
loop_
_entity_poly.entity_id
_entity_poly.type
_entity_poly.pdbx_seq_one_letter_code
_entity_poly.pdbx_strand_id
1 'polypeptide(L)'
;MDLTRGVYSEPEDTLLTTRALDYLSRGPADVVDLIGHVCSLPGAPRIVAEHMAHAMFAGRPQFVHNADGRWMLADLTVNPYAVTRERPRSYGHSADESLAGLSYVVVDTETTGGRSLLGDRITEFAAVIVKGGEIVELY
;
A
#
# COMPACT_ATOMS: atom_id res chain seq x y z
N MET A 1 -19.75 -0.28 -0.40
CA MET A 1 -18.80 0.07 -1.47
C MET A 1 -17.47 -0.51 -1.03
N ASP A 2 -17.24 -1.77 -1.39
CA ASP A 2 -16.05 -2.52 -0.97
C ASP A 2 -14.91 -2.28 -1.95
N LEU A 3 -13.93 -1.51 -1.50
CA LEU A 3 -12.64 -1.28 -2.16
C LEU A 3 -11.62 -2.25 -1.56
N THR A 4 -11.59 -3.49 -2.03
CA THR A 4 -10.50 -4.43 -1.68
C THR A 4 -10.20 -5.36 -2.86
N ARG A 5 -9.29 -4.93 -3.75
CA ARG A 5 -8.63 -5.85 -4.69
C ARG A 5 -7.11 -5.63 -4.65
N GLY A 6 -6.50 -6.40 -3.76
CA GLY A 6 -5.05 -6.57 -3.54
C GLY A 6 -4.84 -7.29 -2.20
N VAL A 7 -3.93 -8.26 -2.14
CA VAL A 7 -3.48 -8.85 -0.86
C VAL A 7 -2.14 -8.20 -0.53
N TYR A 8 -2.07 -7.53 0.60
CA TYR A 8 -0.86 -6.94 1.14
C TYR A 8 -0.64 -7.45 2.56
N SER A 9 0.60 -7.68 2.95
CA SER A 9 0.95 -7.95 4.35
C SER A 9 1.05 -6.61 5.07
N GLU A 10 0.09 -6.32 5.96
CA GLU A 10 0.22 -5.15 6.86
C GLU A 10 0.90 -5.55 8.16
N PRO A 11 1.71 -4.66 8.74
CA PRO A 11 2.14 -4.82 10.12
C PRO A 11 0.91 -4.76 11.05
N GLU A 12 0.92 -5.53 12.13
CA GLU A 12 -0.18 -5.61 13.11
C GLU A 12 -0.66 -4.22 13.55
N ASP A 13 -1.98 -4.04 13.66
CA ASP A 13 -2.53 -2.77 14.10
C ASP A 13 -2.16 -2.49 15.54
N THR A 14 -1.46 -1.39 15.75
CA THR A 14 -1.03 -0.95 17.08
C THR A 14 -1.87 0.22 17.56
N LEU A 15 -1.94 0.41 18.88
CA LEU A 15 -2.58 1.58 19.48
C LEU A 15 -2.05 2.92 18.93
N LEU A 16 -0.75 2.98 18.57
CA LEU A 16 -0.14 4.17 17.98
C LEU A 16 -0.66 4.42 16.56
N THR A 17 -0.84 3.36 15.77
CA THR A 17 -1.42 3.42 14.43
C THR A 17 -2.86 3.94 14.49
N THR A 18 -3.68 3.42 15.41
CA THR A 18 -5.07 3.90 15.60
C THR A 18 -5.12 5.37 16.00
N ARG A 19 -4.23 5.82 16.88
CA ARG A 19 -4.13 7.24 17.27
C ARG A 19 -3.72 8.13 16.10
N ALA A 20 -2.78 7.68 15.28
CA ALA A 20 -2.34 8.41 14.09
C ALA A 20 -3.49 8.55 13.08
N LEU A 21 -4.29 7.50 12.88
CA LEU A 21 -5.49 7.55 12.03
C LEU A 21 -6.51 8.57 12.55
N ASP A 22 -6.86 8.54 13.84
CA ASP A 22 -7.80 9.50 14.42
C ASP A 22 -7.30 10.94 14.26
N TYR A 23 -6.02 11.18 14.55
CA TYR A 23 -5.45 12.51 14.46
C TYR A 23 -5.46 13.06 13.03
N LEU A 24 -5.03 12.25 12.05
CA LEU A 24 -4.95 12.65 10.64
C LEU A 24 -6.31 12.67 9.93
N SER A 25 -7.35 12.05 10.51
CA SER A 25 -8.73 12.17 9.99
C SER A 25 -9.25 13.61 9.98
N ARG A 26 -8.64 14.50 10.80
CA ARG A 26 -8.96 15.93 10.89
C ARG A 26 -8.24 16.77 9.84
N GLY A 27 -7.30 16.18 9.09
CA GLY A 27 -6.54 16.82 8.02
C GLY A 27 -5.03 16.66 8.15
N PRO A 28 -4.25 17.20 7.19
CA PRO A 28 -2.80 17.10 7.17
C PRO A 28 -2.14 17.78 8.37
N ALA A 29 -1.13 17.13 8.95
CA ALA A 29 -0.46 17.58 10.17
C ALA A 29 1.05 17.72 10.01
N ASP A 30 1.62 18.64 10.80
CA ASP A 30 3.07 18.70 11.02
C ASP A 30 3.56 17.48 11.82
N VAL A 31 4.75 17.00 11.50
CA VAL A 31 5.33 15.80 12.11
C VAL A 31 5.56 15.92 13.62
N VAL A 32 5.89 17.12 14.12
CA VAL A 32 6.16 17.33 15.55
C VAL A 32 4.86 17.22 16.36
N ASP A 33 3.79 17.85 15.87
CA ASP A 33 2.48 17.81 16.52
C ASP A 33 1.87 16.40 16.47
N LEU A 34 2.01 15.73 15.31
CA LEU A 34 1.55 14.36 15.11
C LEU A 34 2.23 13.39 16.08
N ILE A 35 3.56 13.37 16.14
CA ILE A 35 4.31 12.48 17.04
C ILE A 35 4.09 12.86 18.50
N GLY A 36 3.99 14.16 18.80
CA GLY A 36 3.66 14.64 20.14
C GLY A 36 2.33 14.07 20.64
N HIS A 37 1.30 14.06 19.80
CA HIS A 37 0.00 13.49 20.13
C HIS A 37 0.04 11.96 20.21
N VAL A 38 0.55 11.29 19.16
CA VAL A 38 0.49 9.83 19.01
C VAL A 38 1.34 9.12 20.07
N CYS A 39 2.59 9.56 20.24
CA CYS A 39 3.55 8.97 21.17
C CYS A 39 3.49 9.59 22.58
N SER A 40 2.61 10.58 22.80
CA SER A 40 2.50 11.31 24.08
C SER A 40 3.84 11.95 24.50
N LEU A 41 4.61 12.46 23.52
CA LEU A 41 5.94 13.04 23.69
C LEU A 41 5.98 14.48 23.14
N PRO A 42 5.39 15.47 23.83
CA PRO A 42 5.37 16.84 23.37
C PRO A 42 6.78 17.43 23.32
N GLY A 43 7.08 18.23 22.29
CA GLY A 43 8.36 18.92 22.15
C GLY A 43 9.53 18.05 21.70
N ALA A 44 9.27 16.86 21.14
CA ALA A 44 10.30 16.06 20.49
C ALA A 44 11.04 16.88 19.42
N PRO A 45 12.40 16.85 19.37
CA PRO A 45 13.14 17.50 18.30
C PRO A 45 12.66 17.00 16.94
N ARG A 46 12.50 17.92 15.96
CA ARG A 46 11.93 17.60 14.65
C ARG A 46 12.57 16.39 13.98
N ILE A 47 13.90 16.30 14.00
CA ILE A 47 14.65 15.17 13.42
C ILE A 47 14.27 13.82 14.05
N VAL A 48 13.97 13.81 15.36
CA VAL A 48 13.52 12.62 16.08
C VAL A 48 12.08 12.29 15.70
N ALA A 49 11.20 13.30 15.64
CA ALA A 49 9.81 13.12 15.21
C ALA A 49 9.73 12.57 13.78
N GLU A 50 10.54 13.09 12.86
CA GLU A 50 10.64 12.59 11.49
C GLU A 50 11.08 11.13 11.44
N HIS A 51 12.13 10.78 12.19
CA HIS A 51 12.61 9.40 12.25
C HIS A 51 11.54 8.46 12.82
N MET A 52 10.86 8.85 13.89
CA MET A 52 9.78 8.09 14.52
C MET A 52 8.59 7.91 13.57
N ALA A 53 8.17 8.97 12.87
CA ALA A 53 7.08 8.91 11.90
C ALA A 53 7.42 7.94 10.76
N HIS A 54 8.63 8.04 10.19
CA HIS A 54 9.06 7.13 9.13
C HIS A 54 9.10 5.67 9.59
N ALA A 55 9.61 5.40 10.80
CA ALA A 55 9.65 4.05 11.34
C ALA A 55 8.23 3.50 11.61
N MET A 56 7.33 4.32 12.16
CA MET A 56 5.97 3.92 12.52
C MET A 56 5.05 3.71 11.30
N PHE A 57 5.26 4.49 10.23
CA PHE A 57 4.44 4.45 9.02
C PHE A 57 5.07 3.63 7.88
N ALA A 58 6.29 3.11 8.05
CA ALA A 58 6.92 2.24 7.07
C ALA A 58 6.03 1.03 6.75
N GLY A 59 5.81 0.79 5.45
CA GLY A 59 4.98 -0.33 4.99
C GLY A 59 3.47 -0.13 5.13
N ARG A 60 3.01 1.07 5.51
CA ARG A 60 1.59 1.41 5.68
C ARG A 60 1.14 2.43 4.62
N PRO A 61 0.54 2.00 3.49
CA PRO A 61 0.22 2.87 2.36
C PRO A 61 -0.82 3.95 2.69
N GLN A 62 -1.58 3.79 3.77
CA GLN A 62 -2.56 4.76 4.24
C GLN A 62 -1.94 6.07 4.77
N PHE A 63 -0.64 6.10 5.09
CA PHE A 63 0.06 7.30 5.55
C PHE A 63 1.00 7.82 4.47
N VAL A 64 0.80 9.07 4.05
CA VAL A 64 1.61 9.71 3.00
C VAL A 64 2.04 11.10 3.41
N HIS A 65 3.09 11.59 2.76
CA HIS A 65 3.58 12.96 2.89
C HIS A 65 3.09 13.78 1.70
N ASN A 66 2.53 14.97 1.96
CA ASN A 66 2.17 15.88 0.89
C ASN A 66 3.38 16.71 0.41
N ALA A 67 3.20 17.46 -0.67
CA ALA A 67 4.26 18.31 -1.22
C ALA A 67 4.75 19.40 -0.24
N ASP A 68 3.90 19.80 0.71
CA ASP A 68 4.20 20.81 1.73
C ASP A 68 4.93 20.25 2.95
N GLY A 69 5.25 18.95 2.95
CA GLY A 69 5.97 18.34 4.05
C GLY A 69 5.11 17.95 5.25
N ARG A 70 3.79 17.79 5.08
CA ARG A 70 2.84 17.36 6.11
C ARG A 70 2.38 15.92 5.90
N TRP A 71 2.18 15.21 7.01
CA TRP A 71 1.60 13.87 6.99
C TRP A 71 0.09 13.95 6.80
N MET A 72 -0.46 13.06 5.99
CA MET A 72 -1.89 12.95 5.75
C MET A 72 -2.29 11.50 5.46
N LEU A 73 -3.59 11.24 5.51
CA LEU A 73 -4.15 9.98 5.05
C LEU A 73 -4.17 9.96 3.52
N ALA A 74 -3.74 8.85 2.93
CA ALA A 74 -3.85 8.62 1.49
C ALA A 74 -5.32 8.49 1.11
N ASP A 75 -5.70 9.06 -0.04
CA ASP A 75 -6.96 8.74 -0.68
C ASP A 75 -6.83 7.36 -1.36
N LEU A 76 -7.04 6.30 -0.58
CA LEU A 76 -6.97 4.92 -1.06
C LEU A 76 -8.11 4.56 -2.03
N THR A 77 -9.04 5.49 -2.34
CA THR A 77 -10.00 5.32 -3.44
C THR A 77 -9.35 5.56 -4.80
N VAL A 78 -8.21 6.27 -4.85
CA VAL A 78 -7.44 6.51 -6.07
C VAL A 78 -6.63 5.26 -6.39
N ASN A 79 -7.13 4.44 -7.31
CA ASN A 79 -6.41 3.27 -7.80
C ASN A 79 -5.10 3.71 -8.51
N PRO A 80 -3.91 3.47 -7.92
CA PRO A 80 -2.65 3.96 -8.49
C PRO A 80 -2.30 3.26 -9.83
N TYR A 81 -2.98 2.17 -10.18
CA TYR A 81 -2.87 1.51 -11.49
C TYR A 81 -3.74 2.14 -12.58
N ALA A 82 -4.58 3.14 -12.28
CA ALA A 82 -5.36 3.85 -13.29
C ALA A 82 -4.51 4.79 -14.16
N VAL A 83 -3.35 5.20 -13.66
CA VAL A 83 -2.42 6.07 -14.37
C VAL A 83 -1.31 5.20 -14.95
N THR A 84 -1.17 5.20 -16.28
CA THR A 84 -0.15 4.49 -17.08
C THR A 84 -0.52 3.10 -17.59
N ARG A 85 -1.44 3.03 -18.55
CA ARG A 85 -1.25 2.21 -19.76
C ARG A 85 -2.24 2.59 -20.85
N GLU A 86 -1.78 3.40 -21.80
CA GLU A 86 -2.20 3.24 -23.19
C GLU A 86 -1.68 1.89 -23.69
N ARG A 87 -2.30 0.78 -23.26
CA ARG A 87 -2.20 -0.50 -23.96
C ARG A 87 -3.44 -0.64 -24.84
N PRO A 88 -3.33 -1.26 -26.04
CA PRO A 88 -4.47 -1.47 -26.90
C PRO A 88 -5.54 -2.23 -26.12
N ARG A 89 -6.71 -1.60 -25.95
CA ARG A 89 -7.89 -2.22 -25.36
C ARG A 89 -8.40 -3.28 -26.33
N SER A 90 -8.00 -4.52 -26.10
CA SER A 90 -8.66 -5.67 -26.69
C SER A 90 -8.77 -6.77 -25.65
N TYR A 91 -9.43 -6.48 -24.52
CA TYR A 91 -10.16 -7.44 -23.69
C TYR A 91 -11.08 -6.62 -22.77
N GLY A 92 -12.32 -6.41 -23.23
CA GLY A 92 -13.34 -5.62 -22.55
C GLY A 92 -13.98 -6.34 -21.37
N HIS A 93 -13.18 -6.63 -20.33
CA HIS A 93 -13.74 -7.11 -19.07
C HIS A 93 -14.24 -5.92 -18.27
N SER A 94 -15.53 -5.92 -17.95
CA SER A 94 -16.13 -4.85 -17.13
C SER A 94 -15.61 -4.95 -15.70
N ALA A 95 -15.52 -3.83 -14.98
CA ALA A 95 -15.07 -3.82 -13.59
C ALA A 95 -15.93 -4.71 -12.65
N ASP A 96 -17.14 -5.06 -13.10
CA ASP A 96 -18.13 -5.89 -12.41
C ASP A 96 -17.99 -7.40 -12.68
N GLU A 97 -17.00 -7.78 -13.49
CA GLU A 97 -16.80 -9.19 -13.83
C GLU A 97 -16.15 -9.95 -12.67
N SER A 98 -16.84 -11.02 -12.26
CA SER A 98 -16.39 -11.91 -11.20
C SER A 98 -15.01 -12.49 -11.55
N LEU A 99 -14.11 -12.53 -10.57
CA LEU A 99 -12.77 -13.09 -10.74
C LEU A 99 -12.82 -14.54 -11.25
N ALA A 100 -13.83 -15.31 -10.83
CA ALA A 100 -14.03 -16.68 -11.26
C ALA A 100 -14.34 -16.80 -12.77
N GLY A 101 -14.85 -15.75 -13.41
CA GLY A 101 -15.11 -15.73 -14.86
C GLY A 101 -13.88 -15.42 -15.70
N LEU A 102 -12.81 -14.90 -15.08
CA LEU A 102 -11.61 -14.44 -15.78
C LEU A 102 -10.60 -15.58 -15.96
N SER A 103 -9.78 -15.47 -17.02
CA SER A 103 -8.55 -16.25 -17.16
C SER A 103 -7.37 -15.38 -16.76
N TYR A 104 -6.57 -15.83 -15.79
CA TYR A 104 -5.44 -15.07 -15.26
C TYR A 104 -4.34 -16.00 -14.77
N VAL A 105 -3.18 -15.42 -14.46
CA VAL A 105 -2.05 -16.12 -13.85
C VAL A 105 -1.79 -15.50 -12.48
N VAL A 106 -1.65 -16.33 -11.45
CA VAL A 106 -1.14 -15.90 -10.14
C VAL A 106 0.33 -16.25 -10.12
N VAL A 107 1.17 -15.26 -9.81
CA VAL A 107 2.62 -15.41 -9.74
C VAL A 107 3.06 -15.06 -8.33
N ASP A 108 3.65 -16.02 -7.64
CA ASP A 108 4.40 -15.79 -6.41
C ASP A 108 5.87 -15.53 -6.76
N THR A 109 6.50 -14.59 -6.09
CA THR A 109 7.89 -14.20 -6.39
C THR A 109 8.70 -14.01 -5.12
N GLU A 110 9.88 -14.63 -5.06
CA GLU A 110 10.89 -14.30 -4.06
C GLU A 110 11.81 -13.20 -4.58
N THR A 111 12.21 -12.29 -3.69
CA THR A 111 13.03 -11.14 -4.06
C THR A 111 14.15 -10.92 -3.06
N THR A 112 15.25 -10.30 -3.52
CA THR A 112 16.34 -9.89 -2.61
C THR A 112 16.01 -8.67 -1.75
N GLY A 113 14.86 -8.03 -1.97
CA GLY A 113 14.38 -6.84 -1.28
C GLY A 113 13.15 -6.24 -1.96
N GLY A 114 12.52 -5.24 -1.33
CA GLY A 114 11.24 -4.66 -1.77
C GLY A 114 11.33 -3.46 -2.72
N ARG A 115 12.52 -3.03 -3.15
CA ARG A 115 12.72 -1.80 -3.93
C ARG A 115 13.27 -2.08 -5.33
N SER A 116 12.38 -2.12 -6.31
CA SER A 116 12.71 -2.37 -7.72
C SER A 116 13.72 -1.39 -8.34
N LEU A 117 13.82 -0.15 -7.84
CA LEU A 117 14.71 0.89 -8.37
C LEU A 117 16.12 0.90 -7.74
N LEU A 118 16.37 0.07 -6.72
CA LEU A 118 17.65 0.06 -5.98
C LEU A 118 18.43 -1.26 -6.13
N GLY A 119 18.19 -1.98 -7.22
CA GLY A 119 18.95 -3.19 -7.57
C GLY A 119 18.44 -4.48 -6.93
N ASP A 120 17.30 -4.44 -6.23
CA ASP A 120 16.62 -5.65 -5.80
C ASP A 120 16.15 -6.45 -7.02
N ARG A 121 16.27 -7.78 -6.94
CA ARG A 121 15.95 -8.70 -8.04
C ARG A 121 14.99 -9.78 -7.59
N ILE A 122 14.21 -10.31 -8.53
CA ILE A 122 13.48 -11.57 -8.36
C ILE A 122 14.51 -12.70 -8.38
N THR A 123 14.47 -13.59 -7.40
CA THR A 123 15.35 -14.75 -7.30
C THR A 123 14.65 -16.04 -7.69
N GLU A 124 13.35 -16.12 -7.42
CA GLU A 124 12.50 -17.26 -7.76
C GLU A 124 11.10 -16.77 -8.11
N PHE A 125 10.39 -17.55 -8.93
CA PHE A 125 8.96 -17.39 -9.09
C PHE A 125 8.27 -18.75 -9.23
N ALA A 126 7.03 -18.81 -8.77
CA ALA A 126 6.10 -19.91 -9.04
C ALA A 126 4.84 -19.32 -9.67
N ALA A 127 4.26 -19.99 -10.66
CA ALA A 127 3.10 -19.48 -11.37
C ALA A 127 2.01 -20.54 -11.53
N VAL A 128 0.75 -20.10 -11.38
CA VAL A 128 -0.41 -20.94 -11.66
C VAL A 128 -1.35 -20.27 -12.63
N ILE A 129 -1.82 -21.01 -13.61
CA ILE A 129 -2.85 -20.55 -14.54
C ILE A 129 -4.22 -20.87 -13.94
N VAL A 130 -5.06 -19.84 -13.81
CA VAL A 130 -6.43 -19.96 -13.31
C VAL A 130 -7.41 -19.70 -14.44
N LYS A 131 -8.38 -20.61 -14.60
CA LYS A 131 -9.50 -20.48 -15.55
C LYS A 131 -10.77 -20.94 -14.88
N GLY A 132 -11.84 -20.15 -14.95
CA GLY A 132 -13.12 -20.55 -14.35
C GLY A 132 -13.07 -20.65 -12.82
N GLY A 133 -12.11 -19.98 -12.17
CA GLY A 133 -11.85 -20.10 -10.72
C GLY A 133 -11.00 -21.30 -10.30
N GLU A 134 -10.59 -22.16 -11.24
CA GLU A 134 -9.83 -23.38 -10.96
C GLU A 134 -8.37 -23.24 -11.43
N ILE A 135 -7.44 -23.84 -10.68
CA ILE A 135 -6.04 -23.97 -11.10
C ILE A 135 -5.96 -25.07 -12.16
N VAL A 136 -5.54 -24.71 -13.37
CA VAL A 136 -5.46 -25.64 -14.50
C VAL A 136 -4.03 -26.03 -14.87
N GLU A 137 -3.04 -25.24 -14.46
CA GLU A 137 -1.63 -25.50 -14.77
C GLU A 137 -0.72 -24.85 -13.72
N LEU A 138 0.44 -25.47 -13.47
CA LEU A 138 1.42 -25.07 -12.46
C LEU A 138 2.81 -25.02 -13.09
N TYR A 139 3.57 -23.97 -12.79
CA TYR A 139 4.90 -23.66 -13.33
C TYR A 139 5.85 -23.26 -12.21
#